data_AF-A0A935B0K3-F1
#
_entry.id   AF-A0A935B0K3-F1
#
_cell.length_a   1.000
_cell.length_b   1.000
_cell.length_c   1.000
_cell.angle_alpha   90.00
_cell.angle_beta   90.00
_cell.angle_gamma   90.00
#
_symmetry.space_group_name_H-M   'P 1'
#
loop_
_entity.id
_entity.type
_entity.pdbx_description
1 polymer ?
#
loop_
_entity_poly.entity_id
_entity_poly.type
_entity_poly.pdbx_seq_one_letter_code
_entity_poly.pdbx_strand_id
1 'polypeptide(L)'
;MDSRDDLLKRIANLEHKLDVLVENRVGILEDIEEIKRLQRMYGYYIDLCLWEPMADLFAEKGAAIEIGSRGRYVGKDNVLKFLRDVNGNGVSGLRRLQVINHMQGQGIVTVAPDRTHAQGRWRGVVQAGGGPQRQAIPGSAPAAPATGGGPPGSLSGGAMMYAEGVYENTYVKENGVWKIAVLFWVPTYYVSHDYQYMWFQSAPASAEMPPQRAPTPPLEPLGRQFMPFHYAHPITGAPVTQVIAKSER
;
A
#
# COMPACT_ATOMS: atom_id res chain seq x y z
N MET A 1 -53.05 -35.34 1.43
CA MET A 1 -51.87 -35.56 0.56
C MET A 1 -51.21 -34.24 0.12
N ASP A 2 -51.92 -33.10 0.13
CA ASP A 2 -51.45 -31.80 -0.36
C ASP A 2 -50.30 -31.13 0.46
N SER A 3 -50.19 -31.44 1.75
CA SER A 3 -49.23 -30.76 2.64
C SER A 3 -47.76 -31.14 2.42
N ARG A 4 -47.46 -32.38 1.98
CA ARG A 4 -46.07 -32.82 1.76
C ARG A 4 -45.47 -32.19 0.51
N ASP A 5 -46.24 -32.14 -0.58
CA ASP A 5 -45.78 -31.57 -1.84
C ASP A 5 -45.63 -30.04 -1.76
N ASP A 6 -46.50 -29.35 -1.01
CA ASP A 6 -46.34 -27.93 -0.71
C ASP A 6 -45.07 -27.67 0.13
N LEU A 7 -44.81 -28.49 1.15
CA LEU A 7 -43.58 -28.42 1.94
C LEU A 7 -42.33 -28.64 1.08
N LEU A 8 -42.34 -29.63 0.17
CA LEU A 8 -41.23 -29.89 -0.74
C LEU A 8 -40.98 -28.72 -1.71
N LYS A 9 -42.04 -28.14 -2.28
CA LYS A 9 -41.92 -26.93 -3.12
C LYS A 9 -41.35 -25.74 -2.34
N ARG A 10 -41.77 -25.58 -1.08
CA ARG A 10 -41.29 -24.50 -0.22
C ARG A 10 -39.82 -24.68 0.17
N ILE A 11 -39.39 -25.90 0.44
CA ILE A 11 -37.98 -26.25 0.69
C ILE A 11 -37.14 -25.92 -0.56
N ALA A 12 -37.54 -26.39 -1.75
CA ALA A 12 -36.80 -26.13 -2.98
C ALA A 12 -36.68 -24.62 -3.29
N ASN A 13 -37.73 -23.84 -3.04
CA ASN A 13 -37.69 -22.38 -3.21
C ASN A 13 -36.75 -21.71 -2.18
N LEU A 14 -36.73 -22.20 -0.94
CA LEU A 14 -35.83 -21.69 0.10
C LEU A 14 -34.37 -22.03 -0.21
N GLU A 15 -34.08 -23.25 -0.67
CA GLU A 15 -32.75 -23.68 -1.12
C GLU A 15 -32.27 -22.80 -2.28
N HIS A 16 -33.10 -22.61 -3.31
CA HIS A 16 -32.75 -21.72 -4.42
C HIS A 16 -32.48 -20.27 -3.98
N LYS A 17 -33.29 -19.72 -3.07
CA LYS A 17 -33.05 -18.39 -2.51
C LYS A 17 -31.77 -18.33 -1.69
N LEU A 18 -31.44 -19.38 -0.95
CA LEU A 18 -30.21 -19.47 -0.19
C LEU A 18 -29.00 -19.48 -1.11
N ASP A 19 -29.02 -20.30 -2.16
CA ASP A 19 -27.94 -20.37 -3.15
C ASP A 19 -27.71 -19.01 -3.80
N VAL A 20 -28.77 -18.35 -4.27
CA VAL A 20 -28.68 -17.01 -4.87
C VAL A 20 -28.14 -15.97 -3.89
N LEU A 21 -28.55 -16.00 -2.63
CA LEU A 21 -28.09 -15.06 -1.60
C LEU A 21 -26.63 -15.31 -1.20
N VAL A 22 -26.24 -16.56 -1.03
CA VAL A 22 -24.88 -16.95 -0.65
C VAL A 22 -23.91 -16.66 -1.78
N GLU A 23 -24.18 -17.16 -2.99
CA GLU A 23 -23.24 -17.03 -4.11
C GLU A 23 -23.01 -15.57 -4.53
N ASN A 24 -24.07 -14.76 -4.52
CA ASN A 24 -23.97 -13.37 -4.97
C ASN A 24 -23.70 -12.39 -3.84
N ARG A 25 -24.52 -12.34 -2.78
CA ARG A 25 -24.37 -11.27 -1.78
C ARG A 25 -23.19 -11.51 -0.85
N VAL A 26 -23.04 -12.74 -0.32
CA VAL A 26 -21.88 -13.06 0.53
C VAL A 26 -20.61 -13.00 -0.32
N GLY A 27 -20.64 -13.62 -1.49
CA GLY A 27 -19.53 -13.60 -2.43
C GLY A 27 -19.04 -12.19 -2.82
N ILE A 28 -19.96 -11.26 -3.11
CA ILE A 28 -19.59 -9.86 -3.40
C ILE A 28 -18.98 -9.18 -2.17
N LEU A 29 -19.49 -9.44 -0.96
CA LEU A 29 -18.94 -8.84 0.27
C LEU A 29 -17.54 -9.36 0.58
N GLU A 30 -17.29 -10.66 0.36
CA GLU A 30 -15.95 -11.26 0.46
C GLU A 30 -15.00 -10.62 -0.56
N ASP A 31 -15.42 -10.50 -1.81
CA ASP A 31 -14.64 -9.86 -2.88
C ASP A 31 -14.28 -8.40 -2.55
N ILE A 32 -15.24 -7.66 -2.00
CA ILE A 32 -15.01 -6.28 -1.54
C ILE A 32 -13.93 -6.26 -0.46
N GLU A 33 -13.97 -7.15 0.53
CA GLU A 33 -12.98 -7.14 1.60
C GLU A 33 -11.61 -7.65 1.13
N GLU A 34 -11.56 -8.62 0.22
CA GLU A 34 -10.31 -9.07 -0.42
C GLU A 34 -9.63 -7.92 -1.18
N ILE A 35 -10.37 -7.17 -2.00
CA ILE A 35 -9.86 -6.00 -2.71
C ILE A 35 -9.41 -4.92 -1.71
N LYS A 36 -10.18 -4.68 -0.64
CA LYS A 36 -9.79 -3.70 0.37
C LYS A 36 -8.50 -4.10 1.09
N ARG A 37 -8.36 -5.38 1.42
CA ARG A 37 -7.14 -5.95 2.00
C ARG A 37 -5.97 -5.81 1.05
N LEU A 38 -6.14 -6.15 -0.23
CA LEU A 38 -5.15 -5.99 -1.29
C LEU A 38 -4.65 -4.54 -1.39
N GLN A 39 -5.56 -3.57 -1.44
CA GLN A 39 -5.18 -2.14 -1.51
C GLN A 39 -4.43 -1.69 -0.26
N ARG A 40 -4.83 -2.12 0.94
CA ARG A 40 -4.10 -1.77 2.18
C ARG A 40 -2.68 -2.35 2.17
N MET A 41 -2.51 -3.58 1.70
CA MET A 41 -1.19 -4.21 1.56
C MET A 41 -0.29 -3.45 0.59
N TYR A 42 -0.83 -2.98 -0.54
CA TYR A 42 -0.10 -2.09 -1.46
C TYR A 42 0.51 -0.89 -0.71
N GLY A 43 -0.26 -0.25 0.18
CA GLY A 43 0.20 0.90 0.99
C GLY A 43 1.35 0.54 1.94
N TYR A 44 1.25 -0.60 2.63
CA TYR A 44 2.33 -1.04 3.50
C TYR A 44 3.60 -1.47 2.74
N TYR A 45 3.48 -1.99 1.52
CA TYR A 45 4.64 -2.42 0.74
C TYR A 45 5.41 -1.21 0.17
N ILE A 46 4.71 -0.18 -0.32
CA ILE A 46 5.37 1.06 -0.78
C ILE A 46 6.07 1.80 0.37
N ASP A 47 5.48 1.80 1.56
CA ASP A 47 6.05 2.39 2.77
C ASP A 47 7.42 1.85 3.16
N LEU A 48 7.68 0.60 2.76
CA LEU A 48 8.89 -0.15 3.07
C LEU A 48 9.77 -0.36 1.83
N CYS A 49 9.41 0.25 0.70
CA CYS A 49 10.08 0.11 -0.59
C CYS A 49 10.25 -1.38 -1.01
N LEU A 50 9.21 -2.19 -0.82
CA LEU A 50 9.19 -3.62 -1.16
C LEU A 50 8.66 -3.82 -2.58
N TRP A 51 9.47 -3.51 -3.58
CA TRP A 51 9.00 -3.40 -4.97
C TRP A 51 8.56 -4.71 -5.60
N GLU A 52 9.27 -5.80 -5.34
CA GLU A 52 8.93 -7.12 -5.90
C GLU A 52 7.61 -7.66 -5.31
N PRO A 53 7.42 -7.74 -3.97
CA PRO A 53 6.11 -8.09 -3.40
C PRO A 53 5.00 -7.13 -3.85
N MET A 54 5.31 -5.84 -4.00
CA MET A 54 4.32 -4.87 -4.47
C MET A 54 3.90 -5.09 -5.93
N ALA A 55 4.85 -5.43 -6.81
CA ALA A 55 4.54 -5.76 -8.20
C ALA A 55 3.72 -7.07 -8.31
N ASP A 56 3.91 -8.01 -7.38
CA ASP A 56 3.12 -9.24 -7.33
C ASP A 56 1.65 -9.03 -6.98
N LEU A 57 1.26 -7.84 -6.50
CA LEU A 57 -0.14 -7.44 -6.33
C LEU A 57 -0.89 -7.19 -7.65
N PHE A 58 -0.14 -7.00 -8.75
CA PHE A 58 -0.71 -6.69 -10.05
C PHE A 58 -1.06 -7.96 -10.83
N ALA A 59 -2.08 -7.82 -11.69
CA ALA A 59 -2.54 -8.85 -12.61
C ALA A 59 -1.42 -9.31 -13.56
N GLU A 60 -1.45 -10.57 -13.98
CA GLU A 60 -0.49 -11.04 -14.99
C GLU A 60 -0.78 -10.41 -16.36
N LYS A 61 -2.07 -10.23 -16.68
CA LYS A 61 -2.50 -9.56 -17.91
C LYS A 61 -3.23 -8.25 -17.62
N GLY A 62 -2.96 -7.25 -18.45
CA GLY A 62 -3.62 -5.94 -18.34
C GLY A 62 -3.12 -5.04 -17.22
N ALA A 63 -2.07 -5.46 -16.47
CA ALA A 63 -1.42 -4.63 -15.46
C ALA A 63 -0.98 -3.28 -16.01
N ALA A 64 -1.30 -2.19 -15.33
CA ALA A 64 -0.71 -0.88 -15.59
C ALA A 64 -0.64 -0.01 -14.33
N ILE A 65 0.31 0.93 -14.32
CA ILE A 65 0.41 1.97 -13.30
C ILE A 65 0.52 3.35 -13.94
N GLU A 66 -0.26 4.29 -13.40
CA GLU A 66 -0.40 5.67 -13.83
C GLU A 66 -0.41 6.60 -12.60
N ILE A 67 0.57 7.49 -12.51
CA ILE A 67 0.73 8.40 -11.37
C ILE A 67 0.85 9.83 -11.91
N GLY A 68 -0.20 10.63 -11.71
CA GLY A 68 -0.28 12.00 -12.24
C GLY A 68 0.13 12.06 -13.72
N SER A 69 1.00 13.01 -14.07
CA SER A 69 1.47 13.21 -15.44
C SER A 69 2.71 12.37 -15.82
N ARG A 70 3.02 11.28 -15.09
CA ARG A 70 4.24 10.47 -15.30
C ARG A 70 4.14 9.44 -16.42
N GLY A 71 3.00 9.40 -17.11
CA GLY A 71 2.69 8.44 -18.17
C GLY A 71 2.16 7.10 -17.65
N ARG A 72 1.86 6.21 -18.60
CA ARG A 72 1.27 4.89 -18.37
C ARG A 72 2.30 3.79 -18.61
N TYR A 73 2.59 3.01 -17.58
CA TYR A 73 3.52 1.88 -17.65
C TYR A 73 2.72 0.59 -17.74
N VAL A 74 2.69 -0.03 -18.92
CA VAL A 74 1.83 -1.19 -19.24
C VAL A 74 2.61 -2.49 -19.14
N GLY A 75 2.02 -3.49 -18.50
CA GLY A 75 2.58 -4.82 -18.24
C GLY A 75 3.27 -4.91 -16.88
N LYS A 76 3.12 -6.06 -16.21
CA LYS A 76 3.65 -6.30 -14.85
C LYS A 76 5.15 -6.03 -14.74
N ASP A 77 5.93 -6.39 -15.77
CA ASP A 77 7.37 -6.08 -15.82
C ASP A 77 7.67 -4.58 -15.84
N ASN A 78 6.88 -3.79 -16.58
CA ASN A 78 7.06 -2.35 -16.64
C ASN A 78 6.56 -1.67 -15.37
N VAL A 79 5.53 -2.22 -14.72
CA VAL A 79 5.11 -1.80 -13.38
C VAL A 79 6.26 -2.00 -12.39
N LEU A 80 6.89 -3.17 -12.36
CA LEU A 80 8.04 -3.43 -11.48
C LEU A 80 9.22 -2.49 -11.79
N LYS A 81 9.59 -2.32 -13.06
CA LYS A 81 10.66 -1.39 -13.46
C LYS A 81 10.34 0.04 -13.03
N PHE A 82 9.10 0.49 -13.22
CA PHE A 82 8.69 1.81 -12.75
C PHE A 82 8.81 1.96 -11.23
N LEU A 83 8.26 0.99 -10.48
CA LEU A 83 8.30 1.00 -9.01
C LEU A 83 9.74 1.01 -8.50
N ARG A 84 10.61 0.14 -9.02
CA ARG A 84 11.99 0.02 -8.56
C ARG A 84 12.88 1.17 -9.04
N ASP A 85 12.88 1.44 -10.34
CA ASP A 85 13.91 2.30 -10.97
C ASP A 85 13.49 3.77 -10.96
N VAL A 86 12.19 4.06 -11.16
CA VAL A 86 11.70 5.44 -11.22
C VAL A 86 11.16 5.91 -9.87
N ASN A 87 10.41 5.07 -9.15
CA ASN A 87 9.86 5.43 -7.84
C ASN A 87 10.84 5.14 -6.70
N GLY A 88 11.52 4.00 -6.75
CA GLY A 88 12.55 3.62 -5.77
C GLY A 88 13.92 4.22 -6.04
N ASN A 89 14.13 4.88 -7.19
CA ASN A 89 15.44 5.38 -7.63
C ASN A 89 16.52 4.26 -7.61
N GLY A 90 16.13 3.05 -8.02
CA GLY A 90 16.97 1.85 -8.02
C GLY A 90 17.24 1.26 -6.62
N VAL A 91 16.68 1.83 -5.55
CA VAL A 91 16.86 1.38 -4.16
C VAL A 91 15.62 0.64 -3.69
N SER A 92 15.81 -0.57 -3.20
CA SER A 92 14.79 -1.37 -2.50
C SER A 92 15.08 -1.36 -1.01
N GLY A 93 14.01 -1.45 -0.20
CA GLY A 93 14.10 -1.28 1.24
C GLY A 93 14.10 0.18 1.67
N LEU A 94 13.33 0.47 2.71
CA LEU A 94 13.32 1.79 3.34
C LEU A 94 14.69 2.05 3.98
N ARG A 95 15.24 3.25 3.74
CA ARG A 95 16.52 3.65 4.34
C ARG A 95 16.34 4.13 5.79
N ARG A 96 17.40 4.00 6.59
CA ARG A 96 17.56 4.56 7.93
C ARG A 96 17.27 6.06 7.90
N LEU A 97 16.45 6.49 8.85
CA LEU A 97 15.94 7.86 8.99
C LEU A 97 15.08 8.35 7.81
N GLN A 98 14.71 7.49 6.86
CA GLN A 98 13.74 7.81 5.83
C GLN A 98 12.32 7.55 6.36
N VAL A 99 11.40 8.42 5.99
CA VAL A 99 9.97 8.29 6.28
C VAL A 99 9.25 8.21 4.94
N ILE A 100 8.44 7.16 4.77
CA ILE A 100 7.52 7.02 3.63
C ILE A 100 6.21 6.45 4.15
N ASN A 101 5.14 7.23 4.16
CA ASN A 101 3.80 6.77 4.52
C ASN A 101 2.86 6.97 3.32
N HIS A 102 2.12 5.94 2.95
CA HIS A 102 1.04 5.95 1.96
C HIS A 102 -0.22 5.46 2.64
N MET A 103 -0.82 6.35 3.42
CA MET A 103 -2.07 6.06 4.11
C MET A 103 -3.21 6.11 3.10
N GLN A 104 -4.05 5.08 3.12
CA GLN A 104 -5.17 4.94 2.19
C GLN A 104 -6.48 4.85 2.96
N GLY A 105 -7.39 5.79 2.69
CA GLY A 105 -8.68 5.91 3.36
C GLY A 105 -9.84 6.07 2.38
N GLN A 106 -11.05 6.23 2.92
CA GLN A 106 -12.29 6.46 2.15
C GLN A 106 -12.53 5.45 1.01
N GLY A 107 -12.18 4.18 1.24
CA GLY A 107 -12.28 3.11 0.25
C GLY A 107 -13.70 2.73 -0.10
N ILE A 108 -14.06 2.89 -1.38
CA ILE A 108 -15.33 2.39 -1.96
C ILE A 108 -14.96 1.40 -3.06
N VAL A 109 -15.50 0.18 -2.97
CA VAL A 109 -15.27 -0.88 -3.96
C VAL A 109 -16.61 -1.31 -4.54
N THR A 110 -16.65 -1.44 -5.86
CA THR A 110 -17.81 -1.94 -6.61
C THR A 110 -17.37 -3.16 -7.42
N VAL A 111 -17.96 -4.31 -7.11
CA VAL A 111 -17.68 -5.59 -7.79
C VAL A 111 -18.74 -5.83 -8.86
N ALA A 112 -18.32 -6.25 -10.05
CA ALA A 112 -19.24 -6.60 -11.13
C ALA A 112 -20.11 -7.81 -10.74
N PRO A 113 -21.33 -7.94 -11.26
CA PRO A 113 -22.22 -9.06 -10.92
C PRO A 113 -21.61 -10.45 -11.19
N ASP A 114 -20.73 -10.55 -12.19
CA ASP A 114 -20.02 -11.79 -12.53
C ASP A 114 -18.84 -12.11 -11.59
N ARG A 115 -18.52 -11.21 -10.65
CA ARG A 115 -17.42 -11.33 -9.68
C ARG A 115 -16.03 -11.53 -10.31
N THR A 116 -15.86 -11.09 -11.56
CA THR A 116 -14.58 -11.19 -12.29
C THR A 116 -13.82 -9.87 -12.37
N HIS A 117 -14.52 -8.74 -12.28
CA HIS A 117 -13.95 -7.39 -12.33
C HIS A 117 -14.48 -6.52 -11.20
N ALA A 118 -13.71 -5.53 -10.81
CA ALA A 118 -14.14 -4.52 -9.84
C ALA A 118 -13.45 -3.18 -10.07
N GLN A 119 -14.03 -2.14 -9.50
CA GLN A 119 -13.43 -0.81 -9.42
C GLN A 119 -13.32 -0.40 -7.95
N GLY A 120 -12.30 0.38 -7.62
CA GLY A 120 -12.09 0.88 -6.27
C GLY A 120 -11.56 2.30 -6.25
N ARG A 121 -12.26 3.15 -5.48
CA ARG A 121 -11.84 4.52 -5.21
C ARG A 121 -11.20 4.62 -3.84
N TRP A 122 -10.09 5.34 -3.75
CA TRP A 122 -9.35 5.52 -2.50
C TRP A 122 -8.78 6.91 -2.38
N ARG A 123 -8.65 7.40 -1.15
CA ARG A 123 -7.90 8.62 -0.87
C ARG A 123 -6.50 8.26 -0.36
N GLY A 124 -5.47 8.69 -1.08
CA GLY A 124 -4.08 8.53 -0.69
C GLY A 124 -3.55 9.79 -0.01
N VAL A 125 -3.08 9.65 1.22
CA VAL A 125 -2.31 10.68 1.92
C VAL A 125 -0.87 10.19 2.02
N VAL A 126 0.03 10.92 1.38
CA VAL A 126 1.43 10.55 1.24
C VAL A 126 2.28 11.48 2.09
N GLN A 127 3.19 10.89 2.86
CA GLN A 127 4.29 11.58 3.50
C GLN A 127 5.57 10.92 3.01
N ALA A 128 6.53 11.72 2.58
CA ALA A 128 7.86 11.20 2.32
C ALA A 128 8.88 12.22 2.77
N GLY A 129 10.05 11.77 3.22
CA GLY A 129 11.11 12.67 3.67
C GLY A 129 12.20 11.92 4.40
N GLY A 130 13.13 12.66 5.00
CA GLY A 130 14.19 12.06 5.79
C GLY A 130 15.38 11.53 4.98
N GLY A 131 16.15 10.64 5.60
CA GLY A 131 17.46 10.19 5.13
C GLY A 131 18.62 10.92 5.82
N PRO A 132 19.88 10.50 5.61
CA PRO A 132 21.04 11.14 6.22
C PRO A 132 21.07 12.62 5.86
N GLN A 133 21.13 13.48 6.88
CA GLN A 133 21.30 14.92 6.69
C GLN A 133 22.62 15.12 5.95
N ARG A 134 22.60 15.63 4.70
CA ARG A 134 23.83 16.20 4.13
C ARG A 134 24.21 17.35 5.07
N GLN A 135 25.44 17.36 5.59
CA GLN A 135 25.96 18.56 6.25
C GLN A 135 25.77 19.73 5.28
N ALA A 136 25.03 20.76 5.72
CA ALA A 136 24.90 21.98 4.93
C ALA A 136 26.30 22.54 4.72
N ILE A 137 26.71 22.73 3.46
CA ILE A 137 27.93 23.48 3.17
C ILE A 137 27.61 24.95 3.53
N PRO A 138 28.32 25.58 4.47
CA PRO A 138 28.07 26.97 4.82
C PRO A 138 28.19 27.86 3.57
N GLY A 139 27.13 28.58 3.23
CA GLY A 139 27.11 29.51 2.09
C GLY A 139 26.57 28.94 0.78
N SER A 140 26.16 27.66 0.70
CA SER A 140 25.41 27.18 -0.47
C SER A 140 23.95 27.65 -0.41
N ALA A 141 23.42 28.19 -1.51
CA ALA A 141 22.00 28.47 -1.65
C ALA A 141 21.16 27.21 -1.34
N PRO A 142 19.96 27.34 -0.75
CA PRO A 142 19.06 26.20 -0.59
C PRO A 142 18.89 25.53 -1.94
N ALA A 143 19.00 24.20 -1.98
CA ALA A 143 18.65 23.44 -3.18
C ALA A 143 17.23 23.87 -3.57
N ALA A 144 17.04 24.24 -4.84
CA ALA A 144 15.72 24.62 -5.34
C ALA A 144 14.69 23.57 -4.89
N PRO A 145 13.49 23.98 -4.44
CA PRO A 145 12.44 23.03 -4.10
C PRO A 145 12.30 22.09 -5.29
N ALA A 146 12.28 20.77 -5.05
CA ALA A 146 12.15 19.78 -6.11
C ALA A 146 10.96 20.17 -6.99
N THR A 147 11.24 20.76 -8.16
CA THR A 147 10.21 21.19 -9.10
C THR A 147 9.65 19.91 -9.72
N GLY A 148 8.54 19.44 -9.18
CA GLY A 148 7.69 18.43 -9.79
C GLY A 148 7.71 17.08 -9.07
N GLY A 149 6.53 16.67 -8.57
CA GLY A 149 6.04 15.28 -8.46
C GLY A 149 7.05 14.16 -8.14
N GLY A 150 8.06 14.45 -7.31
CA GLY A 150 9.19 13.57 -7.08
C GLY A 150 8.85 12.38 -6.18
N PRO A 151 9.49 11.22 -6.39
CA PRO A 151 9.16 9.99 -5.69
C PRO A 151 9.62 9.96 -4.22
N PRO A 152 9.12 9.02 -3.39
CA PRO A 152 9.55 8.86 -1.99
C PRO A 152 11.06 8.67 -1.79
N GLY A 153 11.75 8.17 -2.81
CA GLY A 153 13.20 7.97 -2.84
C GLY A 153 14.05 9.22 -3.13
N SER A 154 13.45 10.34 -3.58
CA SER A 154 14.17 11.56 -3.99
C SER A 154 14.28 12.62 -2.89
N LEU A 155 13.72 12.37 -1.71
CA LEU A 155 13.82 13.32 -0.60
C LEU A 155 15.13 13.03 0.11
N SER A 156 16.16 13.76 -0.32
CA SER A 156 17.43 13.85 0.37
C SER A 156 17.60 15.28 0.87
N GLY A 157 17.82 15.43 2.16
CA GLY A 157 18.16 16.71 2.77
C GLY A 157 16.94 17.52 3.21
N GLY A 158 16.76 17.61 4.52
CA GLY A 158 16.06 18.70 5.21
C GLY A 158 14.58 18.92 4.93
N ALA A 159 13.98 18.30 3.91
CA ALA A 159 12.60 18.57 3.49
C ALA A 159 11.69 17.35 3.67
N MET A 160 10.45 17.61 4.08
CA MET A 160 9.35 16.65 4.15
C MET A 160 8.31 17.02 3.09
N MET A 161 7.97 16.05 2.24
CA MET A 161 6.89 16.16 1.28
C MET A 161 5.60 15.58 1.87
N TYR A 162 4.52 16.32 1.69
CA TYR A 162 3.15 15.84 1.86
C TYR A 162 2.44 15.91 0.52
N ALA A 163 1.68 14.87 0.20
CA ALA A 163 0.81 14.88 -0.98
C ALA A 163 -0.52 14.24 -0.66
N GLU A 164 -1.53 14.60 -1.43
CA GLU A 164 -2.85 14.00 -1.37
C GLU A 164 -3.32 13.74 -2.79
N GLY A 165 -4.13 12.71 -2.98
CA GLY A 165 -4.76 12.43 -4.25
C GLY A 165 -5.72 11.25 -4.19
N VAL A 166 -6.45 11.06 -5.28
CA VAL A 166 -7.46 10.02 -5.40
C VAL A 166 -6.95 8.91 -6.31
N TYR A 167 -7.05 7.67 -5.83
CA TYR A 167 -6.93 6.48 -6.66
C TYR A 167 -8.29 6.16 -7.29
N GLU A 168 -8.29 5.79 -8.57
CA GLU A 168 -9.42 5.18 -9.26
C GLU A 168 -8.94 3.90 -9.95
N ASN A 169 -8.86 2.83 -9.17
CA ASN A 169 -8.23 1.59 -9.59
C ASN A 169 -9.24 0.63 -10.21
N THR A 170 -8.75 -0.22 -11.11
CA THR A 170 -9.49 -1.39 -11.60
C THR A 170 -8.82 -2.66 -11.11
N TYR A 171 -9.63 -3.68 -10.82
CA TYR A 171 -9.21 -4.98 -10.33
C TYR A 171 -9.79 -6.08 -11.20
N VAL A 172 -9.07 -7.19 -11.29
CA VAL A 172 -9.49 -8.39 -11.99
C VAL A 172 -9.24 -9.60 -11.11
N LYS A 173 -10.13 -10.59 -11.17
CA LYS A 173 -9.95 -11.87 -10.51
C LYS A 173 -9.30 -12.86 -11.47
N GLU A 174 -8.07 -13.26 -11.19
CA GLU A 174 -7.33 -14.27 -11.96
C GLU A 174 -7.23 -15.55 -11.14
N ASN A 175 -7.74 -16.67 -11.68
CA ASN A 175 -7.71 -17.99 -11.03
C ASN A 175 -8.27 -17.96 -9.58
N GLY A 176 -9.36 -17.21 -9.37
CA GLY A 176 -10.00 -17.08 -8.07
C GLY A 176 -9.41 -16.00 -7.15
N VAL A 177 -8.31 -15.34 -7.52
CA VAL A 177 -7.62 -14.36 -6.67
C VAL A 177 -7.73 -12.95 -7.26
N TRP A 178 -8.16 -11.98 -6.46
CA TRP A 178 -8.20 -10.57 -6.87
C TRP A 178 -6.80 -9.97 -6.99
N LYS A 179 -6.58 -9.21 -8.07
CA LYS A 179 -5.34 -8.51 -8.38
C LYS A 179 -5.62 -7.10 -8.90
N ILE A 180 -4.63 -6.21 -8.78
CA ILE A 180 -4.68 -4.85 -9.33
C ILE A 180 -4.48 -4.96 -10.85
N ALA A 181 -5.49 -4.58 -11.63
CA ALA A 181 -5.35 -4.48 -13.09
C ALA A 181 -4.77 -3.12 -13.48
N VAL A 182 -5.37 -2.03 -13.03
CA VAL A 182 -4.84 -0.68 -13.28
C VAL A 182 -4.83 0.08 -11.98
N LEU A 183 -3.67 0.60 -11.62
CA LEU A 183 -3.54 1.60 -10.57
C LEU A 183 -3.43 2.97 -11.20
N PHE A 184 -4.40 3.83 -10.92
CA PHE A 184 -4.40 5.20 -11.41
C PHE A 184 -4.58 6.16 -10.25
N TRP A 185 -3.56 6.97 -9.98
CA TRP A 185 -3.59 7.97 -8.92
C TRP A 185 -3.46 9.39 -9.48
N VAL A 186 -4.44 10.21 -9.13
CA VAL A 186 -4.48 11.63 -9.50
C VAL A 186 -4.15 12.47 -8.27
N PRO A 187 -2.98 13.14 -8.24
CA PRO A 187 -2.63 14.03 -7.14
C PRO A 187 -3.56 15.26 -7.13
N THR A 188 -4.06 15.61 -5.95
CA THR A 188 -4.74 16.88 -5.68
C THR A 188 -3.71 17.98 -5.43
N TYR A 189 -2.68 17.69 -4.62
CA TYR A 189 -1.60 18.62 -4.33
C TYR A 189 -0.33 17.89 -3.90
N TYR A 190 0.77 18.61 -4.01
CA TYR A 190 2.03 18.32 -3.36
C TYR A 190 2.46 19.57 -2.60
N VAL A 191 2.98 19.38 -1.40
CA VAL A 191 3.61 20.45 -0.63
C VAL A 191 4.90 19.92 -0.02
N SER A 192 5.95 20.73 -0.05
CA SER A 192 7.24 20.40 0.53
C SER A 192 7.62 21.49 1.52
N HIS A 193 8.04 21.09 2.71
CA HIS A 193 8.49 22.01 3.75
C HIS A 193 9.82 21.55 4.30
N ASP A 194 10.73 22.50 4.51
CA ASP A 194 11.95 22.25 5.27
C ASP A 194 11.62 22.03 6.74
N TYR A 195 12.38 21.15 7.39
CA TYR A 195 12.32 20.88 8.82
C TYR A 195 13.72 21.06 9.42
N GLN A 196 13.77 21.59 10.66
CA GLN A 196 15.05 21.75 11.37
C GLN A 196 15.57 20.42 11.92
N TYR A 197 14.67 19.59 12.43
CA TYR A 197 15.00 18.31 13.07
C TYR A 197 13.84 17.32 12.96
N MET A 198 14.18 16.03 12.93
CA MET A 198 13.24 14.92 12.99
C MET A 198 13.79 13.89 13.98
N TRP A 199 13.04 13.60 15.03
CA TRP A 199 13.40 12.61 16.04
C TRP A 199 12.79 11.25 15.74
N PHE A 200 13.60 10.21 15.92
CA PHE A 200 13.18 8.81 15.76
C PHE A 200 13.34 8.00 17.06
N GLN A 201 14.03 8.55 18.05
CA GLN A 201 14.17 7.90 19.34
C GLN A 201 12.89 8.13 20.14
N SER A 202 12.33 7.06 20.70
CA SER A 202 11.28 7.19 21.71
C SER A 202 11.84 7.79 22.99
N ALA A 203 10.97 8.35 23.82
CA ALA A 203 11.34 8.69 25.19
C ALA A 203 11.86 7.45 25.95
N PRO A 204 12.77 7.63 26.93
CA PRO A 204 13.20 6.52 27.78
C PRO A 204 12.03 6.02 28.65
N ALA A 205 12.23 4.85 29.27
CA ALA A 205 11.31 4.35 30.28
C ALA A 205 11.15 5.35 31.44
N SER A 206 9.94 5.46 31.99
CA SER A 206 9.68 6.34 33.14
C SER A 206 10.44 5.86 34.38
N ALA A 207 11.12 6.79 35.05
CA ALA A 207 11.76 6.52 36.35
C ALA A 207 10.74 6.52 37.51
N GLU A 208 9.67 7.33 37.40
CA GLU A 208 8.63 7.44 38.42
C GLU A 208 7.67 6.23 38.41
N MET A 209 7.39 5.71 37.22
CA MET A 209 6.59 4.51 37.03
C MET A 209 7.35 3.53 36.11
N PRO A 210 8.30 2.75 36.67
CA PRO A 210 9.09 1.81 35.88
C PRO A 210 8.19 0.77 35.20
N PRO A 211 8.47 0.42 33.92
CA PRO A 211 7.73 -0.61 33.22
C PRO A 211 8.00 -1.97 33.85
N GLN A 212 6.99 -2.84 33.89
CA GLN A 212 7.15 -4.18 34.46
C GLN A 212 8.02 -5.09 33.58
N ARG A 213 8.12 -4.81 32.28
CA ARG A 213 8.90 -5.58 31.28
C ARG A 213 9.38 -4.67 30.15
N ALA A 214 10.45 -5.11 29.47
CA ALA A 214 10.92 -4.48 28.24
C ALA A 214 9.93 -4.72 27.06
N PRO A 215 9.99 -3.90 25.99
CA PRO A 215 9.22 -4.15 24.76
C PRO A 215 9.49 -5.53 24.16
N THR A 216 8.45 -6.14 23.57
CA THR A 216 8.54 -7.42 22.84
C THR A 216 7.88 -7.27 21.46
N PRO A 217 8.63 -7.43 20.35
CA PRO A 217 10.07 -7.67 20.31
C PRO A 217 10.87 -6.47 20.87
N PRO A 218 12.16 -6.68 21.22
CA PRO A 218 13.04 -5.57 21.57
C PRO A 218 13.07 -4.55 20.43
N LEU A 219 12.95 -3.27 20.76
CA LEU A 219 12.95 -2.18 19.79
C LEU A 219 14.28 -1.45 19.87
N GLU A 220 15.02 -1.40 18.77
CA GLU A 220 16.25 -0.62 18.62
C GLU A 220 15.99 0.90 18.78
N PRO A 221 16.88 1.66 19.43
CA PRO A 221 16.62 3.06 19.78
C PRO A 221 16.47 4.04 18.62
N LEU A 222 16.79 3.68 17.36
CA LEU A 222 16.94 4.65 16.27
C LEU A 222 16.30 4.20 14.96
N GLY A 223 15.31 4.97 14.49
CA GLY A 223 14.80 4.94 13.12
C GLY A 223 13.41 4.30 13.00
N ARG A 224 12.74 4.54 11.86
CA ARG A 224 11.53 3.77 11.50
C ARG A 224 11.90 2.30 11.41
N GLN A 225 11.30 1.49 12.27
CA GLN A 225 11.56 0.06 12.31
C GLN A 225 10.68 -0.68 11.32
N PHE A 226 11.22 -1.75 10.75
CA PHE A 226 10.41 -2.74 10.08
C PHE A 226 9.61 -3.50 11.13
N MET A 227 8.29 -3.31 11.15
CA MET A 227 7.39 -4.14 11.91
C MET A 227 7.06 -5.38 11.07
N PRO A 228 7.38 -6.60 11.51
CA PRO A 228 7.09 -7.80 10.73
C PRO A 228 5.61 -7.92 10.38
N PHE A 229 5.33 -8.32 9.15
CA PHE A 229 3.97 -8.62 8.73
C PHE A 229 3.48 -9.87 9.46
N HIS A 230 2.32 -9.75 10.13
CA HIS A 230 1.63 -10.89 10.75
C HIS A 230 0.86 -11.74 9.72
N TYR A 231 0.99 -11.41 8.43
CA TYR A 231 0.26 -12.02 7.33
C TYR A 231 1.20 -12.32 6.16
N ALA A 232 0.83 -13.34 5.39
CA ALA A 232 1.48 -13.67 4.13
C ALA A 232 1.02 -12.73 3.00
N HIS A 233 1.79 -12.72 1.92
CA HIS A 233 1.42 -12.06 0.68
C HIS A 233 0.11 -12.66 0.12
N PRO A 234 -0.88 -11.84 -0.29
CA PRO A 234 -2.23 -12.31 -0.57
C PRO A 234 -2.35 -13.17 -1.83
N ILE A 235 -1.38 -13.06 -2.75
CA ILE A 235 -1.38 -13.80 -4.03
C ILE A 235 -0.41 -14.98 -3.99
N THR A 236 0.86 -14.75 -3.65
CA THR A 236 1.89 -15.81 -3.59
C THR A 236 1.81 -16.70 -2.36
N GLY A 237 1.13 -16.28 -1.28
CA GLY A 237 1.09 -17.01 0.00
C GLY A 237 2.42 -17.02 0.76
N ALA A 238 3.47 -16.38 0.22
CA ALA A 238 4.79 -16.35 0.85
C ALA A 238 4.83 -15.34 2.01
N PRO A 239 5.63 -15.60 3.07
CA PRO A 239 5.96 -14.58 4.06
C PRO A 239 6.63 -13.36 3.40
N VAL A 240 6.23 -12.15 3.79
CA VAL A 240 6.88 -10.92 3.32
C VAL A 240 7.91 -10.47 4.35
N THR A 241 9.17 -10.40 3.94
CA THR A 241 10.29 -10.05 4.80
C THR A 241 10.84 -8.67 4.48
N GLN A 242 11.56 -8.08 5.42
CA GLN A 242 12.28 -6.83 5.21
C GLN A 242 13.31 -6.98 4.09
N VAL A 243 13.45 -5.94 3.27
CA VAL A 243 14.60 -5.76 2.38
C VAL A 243 15.52 -4.71 2.99
N ILE A 244 16.77 -5.07 3.26
CA ILE A 244 17.78 -4.11 3.74
C ILE A 244 18.39 -3.40 2.54
N ALA A 245 18.28 -2.07 2.53
CA ALA A 245 18.82 -1.22 1.49
C ALA A 245 20.33 -1.43 1.35
N LYS A 246 20.85 -1.47 0.11
CA LYS A 246 22.28 -1.75 -0.14
C LYS A 246 23.24 -0.79 0.57
N SER A 247 22.81 0.46 0.82
CA SER A 247 23.59 1.46 1.56
C SER A 247 23.72 1.17 3.06
N GLU A 248 23.05 0.14 3.56
CA GLU A 248 22.94 -0.20 4.99
C GLU A 248 23.44 -1.60 5.32
N ARG A 249 24.04 -2.28 4.33
CA ARG A 249 24.72 -3.55 4.51
C ARG A 249 26.19 -3.35 4.81
#